data_AF-A0A3C1F7D6-F1
#
_entry.id   AF-A0A3C1F7D6-F1
#
_cell.length_a   1.000
_cell.length_b   1.000
_cell.length_c   1.000
_cell.angle_alpha   90.00
_cell.angle_beta   90.00
_cell.angle_gamma   90.00
#
_symmetry.space_group_name_H-M   'P 1'
#
loop_
_entity.id
_entity.type
_entity.pdbx_description
1 polymer ?
#
loop_
_entity_poly.entity_id
_entity_poly.type
_entity_poly.pdbx_seq_one_letter_code
_entity_poly.pdbx_strand_id
1 'polypeptide(L)'
;MSRTQKQLQEHAASMIARDKGQKSAMGAYQRMVRLQYSLPAPLSIFDWIRKVVTTVPYDEVRAVVRALSNLKGGISVHPLTVLKDIGGDDPDEKRAKTRANEWETTLEWCLRRIEKRGISIVEDMIQSAAVYDVVLAQVIHMPTQLKAAGSFGKEREVAFVRIGDWAVRLADPNQVYWTLSDYGLEEVLHVRMRTAGEVVRIWGDAASAASKKIAEAKSKAEAEKQPYVEFEYVSHEDGKSIWLQEGTSPEQISKPIVVLKPQPWLMFEGKQVPFLPWAIAQGGTRSDPDPEFQLRPILFPMYRAEQFATANIMGTIMVSQALAKMAEPGGVITSPDADSVTIDYTDPSQLMRLHPGEVYQQLVKQGLEPRFREAFDRLEAAMQRTSGVDVLASGRPLSGEQPFAGY
;
A
#
# COMPACT_ATOMS: atom_id res chain seq x y z
N MET A 1 15.02 -28.35 -15.18
CA MET A 1 15.03 -27.77 -16.55
C MET A 1 14.40 -26.40 -16.45
N SER A 2 14.99 -25.35 -17.03
CA SER A 2 14.35 -24.03 -16.98
C SER A 2 13.06 -24.01 -17.80
N ARG A 3 12.01 -23.38 -17.25
CA ARG A 3 10.72 -23.15 -17.89
C ARG A 3 10.88 -22.26 -19.13
N THR A 4 10.16 -22.61 -20.18
CA THR A 4 10.01 -21.74 -21.36
C THR A 4 9.23 -20.48 -21.00
N GLN A 5 9.38 -19.41 -21.78
CA GLN A 5 8.65 -18.16 -21.57
C GLN A 5 7.13 -18.36 -21.48
N LYS A 6 6.58 -19.28 -22.30
CA LYS A 6 5.15 -19.59 -22.29
C LYS A 6 4.73 -20.25 -20.96
N GLN A 7 5.51 -21.22 -20.49
CA GLN A 7 5.27 -21.87 -19.19
C GLN A 7 5.39 -20.88 -18.03
N LEU A 8 6.31 -19.93 -18.10
CA LEU A 8 6.41 -18.86 -17.08
C LEU A 8 5.20 -17.95 -17.07
N GLN A 9 4.62 -17.64 -18.23
CA GLN A 9 3.40 -16.82 -18.32
C GLN A 9 2.19 -17.56 -17.78
N GLU A 10 2.05 -18.85 -18.09
CA GLU A 10 0.99 -19.71 -17.54
C GLU A 10 1.13 -19.83 -16.01
N HIS A 11 2.37 -20.00 -15.52
CA HIS A 11 2.66 -20.02 -14.08
C HIS A 11 2.33 -18.69 -13.41
N ALA A 12 2.72 -17.56 -14.00
CA ALA A 12 2.41 -16.24 -13.50
C ALA A 12 0.90 -16.00 -13.38
N ALA A 13 0.12 -16.43 -14.38
CA ALA A 13 -1.34 -16.38 -14.32
C ALA A 13 -1.91 -17.22 -13.16
N SER A 14 -1.31 -18.39 -12.89
CA SER A 14 -1.71 -19.23 -11.76
C SER A 14 -1.43 -18.58 -10.39
N MET A 15 -0.29 -17.90 -10.25
CA MET A 15 0.05 -17.14 -9.04
C MET A 15 -0.97 -16.02 -8.79
N ILE A 16 -1.37 -15.30 -9.85
CA ILE A 16 -2.36 -14.22 -9.77
C ILE A 16 -3.74 -14.76 -9.38
N ALA A 17 -4.16 -15.87 -9.99
CA ALA A 17 -5.44 -16.50 -9.68
C ALA A 17 -5.51 -16.99 -8.23
N ARG A 18 -4.43 -17.60 -7.72
CA ARG A 18 -4.32 -18.11 -6.35
C ARG A 18 -4.51 -17.00 -5.31
N ASP A 19 -3.87 -15.85 -5.50
CA ASP A 19 -3.82 -14.80 -4.47
C ASP A 19 -4.95 -13.76 -4.60
N LYS A 20 -5.92 -13.98 -5.49
CA LYS A 20 -6.99 -13.00 -5.79
C LYS A 20 -7.74 -12.51 -4.55
N GLY A 21 -8.10 -13.41 -3.63
CA GLY A 21 -8.80 -13.05 -2.38
C GLY A 21 -7.95 -12.16 -1.48
N GLN A 22 -6.68 -12.54 -1.30
CA GLN A 22 -5.70 -11.78 -0.53
C GLN A 22 -5.46 -10.39 -1.13
N LYS A 23 -5.32 -10.27 -2.47
CA LYS A 23 -5.18 -8.97 -3.15
C LYS A 23 -6.41 -8.09 -3.01
N SER A 24 -7.61 -8.68 -3.04
CA SER A 24 -8.85 -7.95 -2.79
C SER A 24 -8.87 -7.32 -1.39
N ALA A 25 -8.48 -8.08 -0.36
CA ALA A 25 -8.38 -7.59 1.01
C ALA A 25 -7.30 -6.49 1.15
N MET A 26 -6.11 -6.69 0.59
CA MET A 26 -5.04 -5.68 0.55
C MET A 26 -5.51 -4.37 -0.11
N GLY A 27 -6.23 -4.48 -1.23
CA GLY A 27 -6.85 -3.33 -1.89
C GLY A 27 -7.87 -2.61 -1.02
N ALA A 28 -8.61 -3.33 -0.16
CA ALA A 28 -9.52 -2.72 0.80
C ALA A 28 -8.76 -1.96 1.90
N TYR A 29 -7.68 -2.53 2.46
CA TYR A 29 -6.83 -1.85 3.44
C TYR A 29 -6.23 -0.56 2.86
N GLN A 30 -5.72 -0.60 1.62
CA GLN A 30 -5.24 0.59 0.91
C GLN A 30 -6.30 1.69 0.81
N ARG A 31 -7.54 1.33 0.46
CA ARG A 31 -8.63 2.30 0.35
C ARG A 31 -8.94 2.94 1.70
N MET A 32 -8.95 2.17 2.78
CA MET A 32 -9.18 2.69 4.13
C MET A 32 -8.11 3.71 4.53
N VAL A 33 -6.83 3.37 4.35
CA VAL A 33 -5.71 4.26 4.70
C VAL A 33 -5.67 5.50 3.82
N ARG A 34 -6.04 5.40 2.54
CA ARG A 34 -6.10 6.54 1.61
C ARG A 34 -7.38 7.38 1.76
N LEU A 35 -8.25 7.06 2.73
CA LEU A 35 -9.56 7.70 2.92
C LEU A 35 -10.43 7.66 1.65
N GLN A 36 -10.26 6.60 0.85
CA GLN A 36 -10.97 6.39 -0.40
C GLN A 36 -12.25 5.61 -0.12
N TYR A 37 -13.32 6.36 0.11
CA TYR A 37 -14.67 5.81 0.27
C TYR A 37 -15.57 6.31 -0.86
N SER A 38 -16.53 5.51 -1.31
CA SER A 38 -17.59 5.93 -2.23
C SER A 38 -18.94 5.70 -1.56
N LEU A 39 -19.84 6.68 -1.64
CA LEU A 39 -21.19 6.51 -1.10
C LEU A 39 -21.90 5.37 -1.84
N PRO A 40 -22.64 4.51 -1.13
CA PRO A 40 -23.42 3.46 -1.77
C PRO A 40 -24.54 4.09 -2.60
N ALA A 41 -24.90 3.43 -3.70
CA ALA A 41 -25.85 3.95 -4.70
C ALA A 41 -27.16 4.51 -4.10
N PRO A 42 -27.79 3.90 -3.08
CA PRO A 42 -29.01 4.46 -2.48
C PRO A 42 -28.84 5.85 -1.87
N LEU A 43 -27.64 6.18 -1.35
CA LEU A 43 -27.37 7.47 -0.72
C LEU A 43 -26.80 8.49 -1.72
N SER A 44 -26.14 8.05 -2.78
CA SER A 44 -25.54 8.97 -3.76
C SER A 44 -26.56 9.67 -4.67
N ILE A 45 -27.82 9.20 -4.69
CA ILE A 45 -28.90 9.77 -5.53
C ILE A 45 -29.39 11.12 -4.98
N PHE A 46 -29.20 11.38 -3.70
CA PHE A 46 -29.74 12.58 -3.05
C PHE A 46 -28.72 13.71 -3.04
N ASP A 47 -29.02 14.82 -3.72
CA ASP A 47 -28.12 15.98 -3.85
C ASP A 47 -27.76 16.66 -2.52
N TRP A 48 -28.64 16.54 -1.52
CA TRP A 48 -28.46 17.13 -0.20
C TRP A 48 -27.57 16.28 0.72
N ILE A 49 -27.26 15.03 0.34
CA ILE A 49 -26.42 14.16 1.15
C ILE A 49 -24.95 14.59 1.05
N ARG A 50 -24.32 14.77 2.21
CA ARG A 50 -22.91 15.14 2.34
C ARG A 50 -22.10 13.96 2.82
N LYS A 51 -21.18 13.50 1.96
CA LYS A 51 -20.26 12.41 2.24
C LYS A 51 -19.33 12.78 3.40
N VAL A 52 -19.26 11.89 4.39
CA VAL A 52 -18.27 11.92 5.47
C VAL A 52 -17.40 10.68 5.36
N VAL A 53 -16.10 10.83 5.65
CA VAL A 53 -15.14 9.72 5.71
C VAL A 53 -14.44 9.79 7.06
N THR A 54 -14.54 8.72 7.85
CA THR A 54 -13.80 8.60 9.12
C THR A 54 -12.30 8.47 8.84
N THR A 55 -11.47 9.08 9.68
CA THR A 55 -10.01 9.05 9.54
C THR A 55 -9.35 7.94 10.36
N VAL A 56 -10.12 7.22 11.19
CA VAL A 56 -9.59 6.23 12.14
C VAL A 56 -8.57 5.28 11.49
N PRO A 57 -8.85 4.56 10.38
CA PRO A 57 -7.85 3.65 9.80
C PRO A 57 -6.53 4.31 9.39
N TYR A 58 -6.59 5.56 8.92
CA TYR A 58 -5.39 6.33 8.55
C TYR A 58 -4.59 6.72 9.80
N ASP A 59 -5.28 7.21 10.84
CA ASP A 59 -4.66 7.65 12.08
C ASP A 59 -3.99 6.49 12.82
N GLU A 60 -4.61 5.32 12.83
CA GLU A 60 -4.07 4.07 13.41
C GLU A 60 -2.75 3.66 12.74
N VAL A 61 -2.73 3.57 11.40
CA VAL A 61 -1.51 3.24 10.66
C VAL A 61 -0.43 4.30 10.87
N ARG A 62 -0.81 5.59 10.85
CA ARG A 62 0.13 6.69 11.07
C ARG A 62 0.72 6.67 12.48
N ALA A 63 -0.08 6.32 13.50
CA ALA A 63 0.38 6.22 14.87
C ALA A 63 1.40 5.08 15.05
N VAL A 64 1.19 3.94 14.39
CA VAL A 64 2.16 2.82 14.37
C VAL A 64 3.48 3.24 13.72
N VAL A 65 3.39 3.88 12.54
CA VAL A 65 4.57 4.39 11.85
C VAL A 65 5.34 5.37 12.74
N ARG A 66 4.67 6.33 13.36
CA ARG A 66 5.30 7.31 14.25
C ARG A 66 5.95 6.67 15.49
N ALA A 67 5.31 5.65 16.06
CA ALA A 67 5.82 4.96 17.24
C ALA A 67 7.08 4.15 16.93
N LEU A 68 7.13 3.49 15.76
CA LEU A 68 8.17 2.51 15.44
C LEU A 68 9.25 3.03 14.49
N SER A 69 9.03 4.14 13.76
CA SER A 69 9.97 4.63 12.73
C SER A 69 11.34 5.02 13.26
N ASN A 70 11.43 5.33 14.55
CA ASN A 70 12.69 5.69 15.20
C ASN A 70 13.49 4.48 15.69
N LEU A 71 12.93 3.27 15.63
CA LEU A 71 13.63 2.05 16.01
C LEU A 71 14.71 1.75 14.98
N LYS A 72 15.95 1.66 15.47
CA LYS A 72 17.08 1.23 14.65
C LYS A 72 17.17 -0.28 14.69
N GLY A 73 16.95 -0.93 13.56
CA GLY A 73 17.25 -2.35 13.41
C GLY A 73 18.75 -2.60 13.52
N GLY A 74 19.13 -3.68 14.21
CA GLY A 74 20.49 -4.20 14.18
C GLY A 74 20.68 -5.13 12.99
N ILE A 75 21.83 -5.03 12.32
CA ILE A 75 22.29 -6.07 11.38
C ILE A 75 23.16 -7.01 12.19
N SER A 76 22.87 -8.31 12.12
CA SER A 76 23.74 -9.33 12.68
C SER A 76 24.09 -10.38 11.62
N VAL A 77 25.37 -10.72 11.54
CA VAL A 77 25.91 -11.76 10.66
C VAL A 77 26.41 -12.88 11.55
N HIS A 78 25.86 -14.08 11.37
CA HIS A 78 26.27 -15.24 12.15
C HIS A 78 27.72 -15.65 11.76
N PRO A 79 28.66 -15.83 12.71
CA PRO A 79 30.06 -16.15 12.39
C PRO A 79 30.28 -17.39 11.50
N LEU A 80 29.36 -18.35 11.53
CA LEU A 80 29.35 -19.50 10.60
C LEU A 80 29.38 -19.08 9.12
N THR A 81 28.79 -17.95 8.75
CA THR A 81 28.70 -17.53 7.33
C THR A 81 30.03 -17.08 6.75
N VAL A 82 31.01 -16.74 7.60
CA VAL A 82 32.32 -16.23 7.20
C VAL A 82 33.44 -17.28 7.32
N LEU A 83 33.15 -18.48 7.84
CA LEU A 83 34.14 -19.54 8.06
C LEU A 83 34.92 -19.92 6.81
N LYS A 84 34.20 -20.09 5.69
CA LYS A 84 34.81 -20.41 4.40
C LYS A 84 35.74 -19.32 3.89
N ASP A 85 35.43 -18.05 4.17
CA ASP A 85 36.24 -16.89 3.75
C ASP A 85 37.56 -16.82 4.54
N ILE A 86 37.52 -17.20 5.82
CA ILE A 86 38.70 -17.18 6.70
C ILE A 86 39.48 -18.50 6.74
N GLY A 87 38.97 -19.55 6.08
CA GLY A 87 39.56 -20.90 6.11
C GLY A 87 39.57 -21.56 7.49
N GLY A 88 38.56 -21.24 8.32
CA GLY A 88 38.40 -21.76 9.68
C GLY A 88 37.23 -22.73 9.79
N ASP A 89 37.27 -23.60 10.80
CA ASP A 89 36.24 -24.62 11.05
C ASP A 89 35.39 -24.32 12.31
N ASP A 90 35.78 -23.32 13.11
CA ASP A 90 35.14 -22.99 14.40
C ASP A 90 34.49 -21.60 14.37
N PRO A 91 33.15 -21.47 14.48
CA PRO A 91 32.46 -20.18 14.52
C PRO A 91 32.79 -19.35 15.76
N ASP A 92 33.28 -19.97 16.83
CA ASP A 92 33.66 -19.25 18.05
C ASP A 92 35.04 -18.61 17.99
N GLU A 93 35.82 -18.91 16.93
CA GLU A 93 37.12 -18.33 16.72
C GLU A 93 37.01 -16.79 16.64
N LYS A 94 37.93 -16.10 17.33
CA LYS A 94 38.01 -14.63 17.33
C LYS A 94 38.06 -14.06 15.91
N ARG A 95 38.70 -14.76 14.96
CA ARG A 95 38.76 -14.36 13.55
C ARG A 95 37.39 -14.35 12.87
N ALA A 96 36.56 -15.37 13.13
CA ALA A 96 35.20 -15.44 12.60
C ALA A 96 34.33 -14.30 13.12
N LYS A 97 34.42 -14.02 14.43
CA LYS A 97 33.69 -12.90 15.06
C LYS A 97 34.13 -11.55 14.51
N THR A 98 35.45 -11.31 14.37
CA THR A 98 35.97 -10.08 13.77
C THR A 98 35.49 -9.92 12.33
N ARG A 99 35.53 -10.99 11.53
CA ARG A 99 35.12 -10.94 10.13
C ARG A 99 33.60 -10.71 9.97
N ALA A 100 32.79 -11.31 10.84
CA ALA A 100 31.36 -11.04 10.89
C ALA A 100 31.08 -9.56 11.19
N ASN A 101 31.76 -8.97 12.18
CA ASN A 101 31.62 -7.55 12.51
C ASN A 101 32.04 -6.62 11.35
N GLU A 102 33.08 -6.99 10.58
CA GLU A 102 33.47 -6.26 9.37
C GLU A 102 32.35 -6.28 8.32
N TRP A 103 31.71 -7.43 8.14
CA TRP A 103 30.57 -7.58 7.22
C TRP A 103 29.35 -6.80 7.70
N GLU A 104 29.00 -6.86 8.99
CA GLU A 104 27.93 -6.06 9.59
C GLU A 104 28.15 -4.56 9.36
N THR A 105 29.37 -4.07 9.65
CA THR A 105 29.74 -2.66 9.44
C THR A 105 29.63 -2.26 7.96
N THR A 106 30.05 -3.14 7.05
CA THR A 106 29.98 -2.90 5.61
C THR A 106 28.53 -2.88 5.12
N LEU A 107 27.71 -3.82 5.58
CA LEU A 107 26.27 -3.88 5.25
C LEU A 107 25.54 -2.65 5.78
N GLU A 108 25.83 -2.21 7.00
CA GLU A 108 25.24 -0.99 7.57
C GLU A 108 25.62 0.24 6.75
N TRP A 109 26.88 0.35 6.33
CA TRP A 109 27.33 1.41 5.43
C TRP A 109 26.63 1.37 4.06
N CYS A 110 26.42 0.18 3.51
CA CYS A 110 25.64 0.00 2.27
C CYS A 110 24.19 0.45 2.44
N LEU A 111 23.51 0.07 3.53
CA LEU A 111 22.14 0.50 3.82
C LEU A 111 22.04 2.02 3.94
N ARG A 112 22.94 2.67 4.71
CA ARG A 112 22.99 4.14 4.82
C ARG A 112 23.19 4.82 3.47
N ARG A 113 23.94 4.20 2.55
CA ARG A 113 24.09 4.72 1.17
C ARG A 113 22.83 4.54 0.35
N ILE A 114 22.14 3.42 0.50
CA ILE A 114 20.86 3.19 -0.18
C ILE A 114 19.83 4.23 0.27
N GLU A 115 19.76 4.57 1.55
CA GLU A 115 18.86 5.63 2.07
C GLU A 115 19.12 7.00 1.41
N LYS A 116 20.38 7.32 1.07
CA LYS A 116 20.70 8.56 0.31
C LYS A 116 20.09 8.62 -1.08
N ARG A 117 19.52 7.52 -1.59
CA ARG A 117 18.77 7.49 -2.86
C ARG A 117 17.38 8.10 -2.76
N GLY A 118 16.89 8.43 -1.54
CA GLY A 118 15.79 9.38 -1.36
C GLY A 118 14.55 8.89 -0.61
N ILE A 119 14.57 7.69 0.00
CA ILE A 119 13.41 7.15 0.73
C ILE A 119 13.85 6.58 2.07
N SER A 120 13.08 6.84 3.13
CA SER A 120 13.23 6.20 4.44
C SER A 120 12.74 4.75 4.34
N ILE A 121 13.67 3.81 4.26
CA ILE A 121 13.35 2.38 4.13
C ILE A 121 12.53 1.92 5.35
N VAL A 122 12.92 2.35 6.55
CA VAL A 122 12.30 1.91 7.80
C VAL A 122 10.82 2.34 7.89
N GLU A 123 10.52 3.59 7.53
CA GLU A 123 9.16 4.12 7.56
C GLU A 123 8.22 3.34 6.64
N ASP A 124 8.66 3.14 5.39
CA ASP A 124 7.91 2.36 4.39
C ASP A 124 7.75 0.90 4.79
N MET A 125 8.76 0.28 5.41
CA MET A 125 8.67 -1.09 5.93
C MET A 125 7.60 -1.19 7.02
N ILE A 126 7.58 -0.26 7.98
CA ILE A 126 6.59 -0.26 9.06
C ILE A 126 5.20 0.01 8.50
N GLN A 127 5.08 0.94 7.56
CA GLN A 127 3.80 1.20 6.91
C GLN A 127 3.29 -0.04 6.17
N SER A 128 4.16 -0.73 5.42
CA SER A 128 3.78 -1.97 4.73
C SER A 128 3.34 -3.05 5.72
N ALA A 129 4.07 -3.22 6.83
CA ALA A 129 3.70 -4.17 7.88
C ALA A 129 2.35 -3.81 8.52
N ALA A 130 2.11 -2.53 8.85
CA ALA A 130 0.87 -2.09 9.47
C ALA A 130 -0.36 -2.28 8.55
N VAL A 131 -0.20 -2.01 7.25
CA VAL A 131 -1.29 -2.06 6.26
C VAL A 131 -1.55 -3.48 5.76
N TYR A 132 -0.51 -4.29 5.56
CA TYR A 132 -0.63 -5.60 4.89
C TYR A 132 -0.17 -6.79 5.72
N ASP A 133 0.49 -6.57 6.85
CA ASP A 133 1.16 -7.62 7.64
C ASP A 133 2.29 -8.31 6.87
N VAL A 134 2.86 -7.60 5.89
CA VAL A 134 3.95 -8.10 5.06
C VAL A 134 4.81 -6.95 4.55
N VAL A 135 6.12 -7.20 4.48
CA VAL A 135 7.12 -6.31 3.91
C VAL A 135 7.83 -7.06 2.79
N LEU A 136 7.91 -6.43 1.61
CA LEU A 136 8.57 -6.99 0.44
C LEU A 136 9.63 -6.01 -0.06
N ALA A 137 10.87 -6.46 -0.08
CA ALA A 137 12.01 -5.67 -0.52
C ALA A 137 12.74 -6.38 -1.66
N GLN A 138 12.97 -5.67 -2.77
CA GLN A 138 13.84 -6.13 -3.83
C GLN A 138 15.22 -5.49 -3.70
N VAL A 139 16.26 -6.32 -3.73
CA VAL A 139 17.65 -5.89 -3.89
C VAL A 139 17.98 -5.79 -5.38
N ILE A 140 18.48 -4.63 -5.79
CA ILE A 140 18.85 -4.36 -7.18
C ILE A 140 20.36 -4.13 -7.24
N HIS A 141 21.05 -4.98 -7.99
CA HIS A 141 22.44 -4.74 -8.36
C HIS A 141 22.48 -3.81 -9.58
N MET A 142 22.86 -2.55 -9.35
CA MET A 142 22.80 -1.48 -10.36
C MET A 142 23.63 -1.82 -11.61
N PRO A 143 24.89 -2.30 -11.52
CA PRO A 143 25.66 -2.66 -12.72
C PRO A 143 24.98 -3.74 -13.57
N THR A 144 24.41 -4.77 -12.93
CA THR A 144 23.69 -5.83 -13.67
C THR A 144 22.40 -5.30 -14.29
N GLN A 145 21.66 -4.48 -13.57
CA GLN A 145 20.42 -3.89 -14.05
C GLN A 145 20.67 -2.94 -15.24
N LEU A 146 21.72 -2.13 -15.18
CA LEU A 146 22.12 -1.25 -16.29
C LEU A 146 22.51 -2.08 -17.52
N LYS A 147 23.35 -3.10 -17.34
CA LYS A 147 23.71 -4.02 -18.43
C LYS A 147 22.50 -4.70 -19.07
N ALA A 148 21.51 -5.11 -18.26
CA ALA A 148 20.29 -5.76 -18.74
C ALA A 148 19.39 -4.82 -19.54
N ALA A 149 19.34 -3.54 -19.17
CA ALA A 149 18.53 -2.55 -19.86
C ALA A 149 19.27 -1.85 -21.03
N GLY A 150 20.55 -2.13 -21.25
CA GLY A 150 21.32 -1.59 -22.37
C GLY A 150 21.83 -0.17 -22.08
N SER A 151 21.79 0.73 -23.07
CA SER A 151 22.30 2.09 -22.87
C SER A 151 21.27 2.99 -22.19
N PHE A 152 21.59 3.48 -20.99
CA PHE A 152 21.05 4.76 -20.51
C PHE A 152 22.14 5.79 -20.78
N GLY A 153 21.81 7.00 -21.24
CA GLY A 153 22.84 8.01 -21.50
C GLY A 153 23.90 8.07 -20.37
N LYS A 154 25.20 8.06 -20.74
CA LYS A 154 26.34 7.81 -19.84
C LYS A 154 26.29 8.62 -18.52
N GLU A 155 25.81 9.85 -18.58
CA GLU A 155 25.67 10.74 -17.42
C GLU A 155 24.72 10.17 -16.35
N ARG A 156 23.63 9.53 -16.77
CA ARG A 156 22.62 8.96 -15.88
C ARG A 156 23.15 7.70 -15.19
N GLU A 157 23.90 6.87 -15.91
CA GLU A 157 24.56 5.69 -15.35
C GLU A 157 25.57 6.07 -14.27
N VAL A 158 26.42 7.07 -14.57
CA VAL A 158 27.40 7.61 -13.61
C VAL A 158 26.69 8.17 -12.37
N ALA A 159 25.60 8.92 -12.55
CA ALA A 159 24.83 9.48 -11.45
C ALA A 159 24.25 8.39 -10.54
N PHE A 160 23.75 7.29 -11.12
CA PHE A 160 23.18 6.19 -10.35
C PHE A 160 24.21 5.38 -9.58
N VAL A 161 25.38 5.10 -10.18
CA VAL A 161 26.43 4.28 -9.55
C VAL A 161 27.20 5.06 -8.49
N ARG A 162 27.27 6.41 -8.58
CA ARG A 162 27.99 7.26 -7.61
C ARG A 162 27.61 7.00 -6.14
N ILE A 163 26.36 6.63 -5.87
CA ILE A 163 25.87 6.37 -4.51
C ILE A 163 26.32 4.97 -4.02
N GLY A 164 26.49 4.02 -4.92
CA GLY A 164 26.91 2.64 -4.65
C GLY A 164 26.30 1.65 -5.65
N ASP A 165 26.74 0.41 -5.62
CA ASP A 165 26.31 -0.61 -6.59
C ASP A 165 24.93 -1.21 -6.28
N TRP A 166 24.41 -0.95 -5.08
CA TRP A 166 23.16 -1.51 -4.61
C TRP A 166 22.07 -0.44 -4.49
N ALA A 167 20.85 -0.87 -4.80
CA ALA A 167 19.62 -0.18 -4.47
C ALA A 167 18.62 -1.17 -3.87
N VAL A 168 17.76 -0.68 -3.00
CA VAL A 168 16.63 -1.46 -2.47
C VAL A 168 15.35 -0.78 -2.92
N ARG A 169 14.39 -1.57 -3.35
CA ARG A 169 13.03 -1.14 -3.65
C ARG A 169 12.07 -1.86 -2.73
N LEU A 170 11.37 -1.13 -1.89
CA LEU A 170 10.20 -1.65 -1.22
C LEU A 170 9.06 -1.71 -2.23
N ALA A 171 8.45 -2.88 -2.36
CA ALA A 171 7.36 -3.11 -3.30
C ALA A 171 6.04 -3.08 -2.56
N ASP A 172 5.01 -2.53 -3.21
CA ASP A 172 3.64 -2.62 -2.72
C ASP A 172 3.23 -4.11 -2.72
N PRO A 173 2.90 -4.73 -1.58
CA PRO A 173 2.48 -6.12 -1.52
C PRO A 173 1.26 -6.43 -2.39
N ASN A 174 0.42 -5.42 -2.70
CA ASN A 174 -0.72 -5.60 -3.60
C ASN A 174 -0.30 -5.87 -5.06
N GLN A 175 0.95 -5.58 -5.41
CA GLN A 175 1.51 -5.76 -6.75
C GLN A 175 2.44 -6.99 -6.87
N VAL A 176 2.70 -7.69 -5.77
CA VAL A 176 3.66 -8.79 -5.72
C VAL A 176 2.95 -10.08 -5.35
N TYR A 177 3.24 -11.15 -6.07
CA TYR A 177 2.78 -12.50 -5.81
C TYR A 177 4.01 -13.34 -5.46
N TRP A 178 3.94 -14.15 -4.42
CA TRP A 178 5.10 -14.90 -3.94
C TRP A 178 4.71 -16.31 -3.56
N THR A 179 5.65 -17.24 -3.69
CA THR A 179 5.47 -18.61 -3.21
C THR A 179 6.53 -18.87 -2.15
N LEU A 180 6.07 -19.34 -1.00
CA LEU A 180 6.94 -19.79 0.07
C LEU A 180 6.87 -21.31 0.18
N SER A 181 8.00 -21.95 0.41
CA SER A 181 8.11 -23.30 0.95
C SER A 181 8.22 -23.27 2.47
N ASP A 182 8.34 -24.45 3.10
CA ASP A 182 8.70 -24.55 4.51
C ASP A 182 10.10 -23.98 4.79
N TYR A 183 10.96 -23.89 3.78
CA TYR A 183 12.34 -23.43 3.88
C TYR A 183 12.52 -21.94 3.61
N GLY A 184 11.57 -21.30 2.91
CA GLY A 184 11.63 -19.86 2.66
C GLY A 184 10.96 -19.45 1.36
N LEU A 185 11.42 -18.33 0.80
CA LEU A 185 10.91 -17.76 -0.45
C LEU A 185 11.48 -18.51 -1.65
N GLU A 186 10.61 -19.01 -2.53
CA GLU A 186 11.00 -19.81 -3.69
C GLU A 186 10.95 -19.02 -5.00
N GLU A 187 9.91 -18.20 -5.15
CA GLU A 187 9.64 -17.43 -6.36
C GLU A 187 8.80 -16.18 -6.06
N VAL A 188 9.01 -15.16 -6.89
CA VAL A 188 8.33 -13.87 -6.81
C VAL A 188 7.93 -13.43 -8.21
N LEU A 189 6.68 -13.01 -8.35
CA LEU A 189 6.15 -12.31 -9.50
C LEU A 189 5.74 -10.91 -9.07
N HIS A 190 6.37 -9.89 -9.62
CA HIS A 190 6.00 -8.50 -9.39
C HIS A 190 5.34 -7.92 -10.63
N VAL A 191 4.11 -7.45 -10.47
CA VAL A 191 3.23 -6.96 -11.53
C VAL A 191 3.03 -5.46 -11.37
N ARG A 192 3.40 -4.67 -12.37
CA ARG A 192 3.31 -3.21 -12.32
C ARG A 192 2.60 -2.63 -13.52
N MET A 193 1.73 -1.67 -13.26
CA MET A 193 1.23 -0.78 -14.31
C MET A 193 2.27 0.28 -14.61
N ARG A 194 2.64 0.40 -15.88
CA ARG A 194 3.58 1.43 -16.37
C ARG A 194 3.06 2.01 -17.67
N THR A 195 3.44 3.24 -17.96
CA THR A 195 3.27 3.80 -19.29
C THR A 195 4.38 3.32 -20.23
N ALA A 196 4.14 3.34 -21.54
CA ALA A 196 5.14 2.96 -22.54
C ALA A 196 6.43 3.79 -22.40
N GLY A 197 6.30 5.10 -22.12
CA GLY A 197 7.44 5.97 -21.87
C GLY A 197 8.26 5.56 -20.64
N GLU A 198 7.61 5.12 -19.56
CA GLU A 198 8.30 4.63 -18.37
C GLU A 198 9.03 3.31 -18.61
N VAL A 199 8.41 2.40 -19.35
CA VAL A 199 9.03 1.14 -19.75
C VAL A 199 10.32 1.41 -20.53
N VAL A 200 10.26 2.25 -21.56
CA VAL A 200 11.45 2.61 -22.36
C VAL A 200 12.49 3.33 -21.49
N ARG A 201 12.07 4.20 -20.59
CA ARG A 201 12.99 4.90 -19.66
C ARG A 201 13.71 3.97 -18.69
N ILE A 202 13.17 2.79 -18.41
CA ILE A 202 13.69 1.81 -17.43
C ILE A 202 14.43 0.65 -18.10
N TRP A 203 14.01 0.26 -19.30
CA TRP A 203 14.57 -0.90 -20.00
C TRP A 203 15.35 -0.52 -21.26
N GLY A 204 15.44 0.77 -21.59
CA GLY A 204 16.25 1.28 -22.69
C GLY A 204 16.02 0.50 -23.97
N ASP A 205 17.12 -0.03 -24.51
CA ASP A 205 17.14 -0.80 -25.75
C ASP A 205 16.41 -2.14 -25.64
N ALA A 206 16.34 -2.73 -24.44
CA ALA A 206 15.62 -3.98 -24.21
C ALA A 206 14.10 -3.82 -24.42
N ALA A 207 13.58 -2.59 -24.33
CA ALA A 207 12.20 -2.24 -24.67
C ALA A 207 12.02 -1.77 -26.13
N SER A 208 12.90 -2.16 -27.05
CA SER A 208 12.88 -1.72 -28.45
C SER A 208 11.53 -1.87 -29.15
N ALA A 209 10.76 -2.93 -28.86
CA ALA A 209 9.41 -3.11 -29.44
C ALA A 209 8.42 -2.04 -28.96
N ALA A 210 8.47 -1.62 -27.69
CA ALA A 210 7.66 -0.52 -27.17
C ALA A 210 8.15 0.83 -27.73
N SER A 211 9.47 1.02 -27.82
CA SER A 211 10.08 2.22 -28.41
C SER A 211 9.66 2.43 -29.88
N LYS A 212 9.64 1.36 -30.68
CA LYS A 212 9.16 1.39 -32.08
C LYS A 212 7.70 1.82 -32.18
N LYS A 213 6.82 1.26 -31.33
CA LYS A 213 5.40 1.64 -31.29
C LYS A 213 5.21 3.12 -30.96
N ILE A 214 6.03 3.68 -30.07
CA ILE A 214 6.01 5.12 -29.76
C ILE A 214 6.47 5.95 -30.96
N ALA A 215 7.54 5.52 -31.64
CA ALA A 215 8.11 6.24 -32.78
C ALA A 215 7.19 6.23 -34.03
N GLU A 216 6.45 5.14 -34.24
CA GLU A 216 5.54 4.96 -35.38
C GLU A 216 4.15 5.59 -35.13
N ALA A 217 3.85 6.02 -33.90
CA ALA A 217 2.56 6.61 -33.56
C ALA A 217 2.39 8.03 -34.12
N LYS A 218 1.17 8.35 -34.57
CA LYS A 218 0.81 9.69 -35.06
C LYS A 218 1.00 10.79 -34.01
N SER A 219 0.78 10.45 -32.74
CA SER A 219 0.99 11.32 -31.59
C SER A 219 1.92 10.63 -30.60
N LYS A 220 3.17 11.10 -30.54
CA LYS A 220 4.19 10.57 -29.63
C LYS A 220 3.75 10.70 -28.17
N ALA A 221 3.13 11.84 -27.81
CA ALA A 221 2.68 12.12 -26.44
C ALA A 221 1.55 11.20 -25.98
N GLU A 222 0.69 10.73 -26.89
CA GLU A 222 -0.35 9.75 -26.57
C GLU A 222 0.24 8.33 -26.47
N ALA A 223 1.12 7.96 -27.39
CA ALA A 223 1.76 6.65 -27.37
C ALA A 223 2.65 6.45 -26.13
N GLU A 224 3.34 7.49 -25.67
CA GLU A 224 4.11 7.45 -24.42
C GLU A 224 3.23 7.16 -23.20
N LYS A 225 1.94 7.55 -23.22
CA LYS A 225 0.97 7.32 -22.15
C LYS A 225 0.26 5.97 -22.25
N GLN A 226 0.49 5.19 -23.31
CA GLN A 226 -0.16 3.90 -23.49
C GLN A 226 0.18 2.97 -22.30
N PRO A 227 -0.80 2.34 -21.65
CA PRO A 227 -0.57 1.54 -20.47
C PRO A 227 -0.06 0.14 -20.84
N TYR A 228 0.91 -0.32 -20.07
CA TYR A 228 1.50 -1.65 -20.09
C TYR A 228 1.46 -2.25 -18.70
N VAL A 229 1.22 -3.55 -18.65
CA VAL A 229 1.43 -4.40 -17.48
C VAL A 229 2.81 -5.03 -17.61
N GLU A 230 3.72 -4.67 -16.71
CA GLU A 230 5.04 -5.27 -16.61
C GLU A 230 5.03 -6.40 -15.59
N PHE A 231 5.55 -7.56 -16.00
CA PHE A 231 5.72 -8.73 -15.16
C PHE A 231 7.22 -8.95 -14.94
N GLU A 232 7.66 -8.90 -13.69
CA GLU A 232 9.02 -9.24 -13.26
C GLU A 232 8.96 -10.53 -12.45
N TYR A 233 9.36 -11.63 -13.07
CA TYR A 233 9.39 -12.95 -12.43
C TYR A 233 10.81 -13.31 -12.00
N VAL A 234 10.97 -13.83 -10.79
CA VAL A 234 12.25 -14.28 -10.24
C VAL A 234 12.07 -15.58 -9.47
N SER A 235 12.92 -16.58 -9.73
CA SER A 235 12.97 -17.83 -8.96
C SER A 235 14.39 -18.38 -8.87
N HIS A 236 14.62 -19.35 -7.98
CA HIS A 236 15.90 -20.02 -7.87
C HIS A 236 16.26 -20.79 -9.14
N GLU A 237 15.28 -21.45 -9.76
CA GLU A 237 15.48 -22.33 -10.92
C GLU A 237 15.60 -21.59 -12.26
N ASP A 238 14.74 -20.59 -12.49
CA ASP A 238 14.66 -19.91 -13.79
C ASP A 238 15.42 -18.57 -13.84
N GLY A 239 15.94 -18.13 -12.69
CA GLY A 239 16.52 -16.80 -12.55
C GLY A 239 15.46 -15.71 -12.73
N LYS A 240 15.80 -14.65 -13.44
CA LYS A 240 14.97 -13.45 -13.68
C LYS A 240 14.45 -13.43 -15.11
N SER A 241 13.15 -13.16 -15.27
CA SER A 241 12.49 -12.93 -16.57
C SER A 241 11.55 -11.73 -16.49
N ILE A 242 11.46 -10.97 -17.58
CA ILE A 242 10.63 -9.77 -17.66
C ILE A 242 9.91 -9.72 -19.00
N TRP A 243 8.61 -9.49 -18.94
CA TRP A 243 7.79 -9.26 -20.12
C TRP A 243 6.71 -8.22 -19.85
N LEU A 244 6.15 -7.69 -20.93
CA LEU A 244 5.13 -6.66 -20.92
C LEU A 244 3.89 -7.15 -21.66
N GLN A 245 2.72 -6.73 -21.20
CA GLN A 245 1.45 -6.87 -21.91
C GLN A 245 0.81 -5.50 -22.07
N GLU A 246 0.19 -5.23 -23.21
CA GLU A 246 -0.58 -4.00 -23.42
C GLU A 246 -1.89 -4.13 -22.66
N GLY A 247 -2.19 -3.15 -21.81
CA GLY A 247 -3.40 -3.20 -21.01
C GLY A 247 -3.34 -2.38 -19.74
N THR A 248 -4.45 -2.43 -19.01
CA THR A 248 -4.68 -1.73 -17.74
C THR A 248 -4.81 -2.67 -16.55
N SER A 249 -4.86 -3.98 -16.78
CA SER A 249 -4.89 -4.98 -15.72
C SER A 249 -4.18 -6.26 -16.16
N PRO A 250 -3.62 -7.03 -15.20
CA PRO A 250 -2.87 -8.26 -15.49
C PRO A 250 -3.71 -9.39 -16.08
N GLU A 251 -5.04 -9.31 -16.01
CA GLU A 251 -5.96 -10.26 -16.61
C GLU A 251 -6.18 -10.02 -18.11
N GLN A 252 -5.78 -8.85 -18.64
CA GLN A 252 -5.93 -8.53 -20.06
C GLN A 252 -4.90 -9.29 -20.89
N ILE A 253 -5.38 -10.21 -21.73
CA ILE A 253 -4.52 -11.04 -22.57
C ILE A 253 -4.14 -10.27 -23.83
N SER A 254 -2.88 -9.83 -23.91
CA SER A 254 -2.26 -9.34 -25.14
C SER A 254 -1.06 -10.21 -25.53
N LYS A 255 -0.59 -10.08 -26.77
CA LYS A 255 0.68 -10.70 -27.17
C LYS A 255 1.81 -10.09 -26.32
N PRO A 256 2.58 -10.91 -25.58
CA PRO A 256 3.59 -10.40 -24.67
C PRO A 256 4.82 -9.89 -25.43
N ILE A 257 5.38 -8.78 -24.96
CA ILE A 257 6.69 -8.28 -25.38
C ILE A 257 7.72 -8.74 -24.35
N VAL A 258 8.60 -9.66 -24.73
CA VAL A 258 9.65 -10.15 -23.84
C VAL A 258 10.78 -9.13 -23.81
N VAL A 259 11.03 -8.55 -22.63
CA VAL A 259 12.12 -7.60 -22.38
C VAL A 259 13.37 -8.36 -21.95
N LEU A 260 13.19 -9.34 -21.07
CA LEU A 260 14.26 -10.16 -20.54
C LEU A 260 13.85 -11.63 -20.55
N LYS A 261 14.56 -12.43 -21.34
CA LYS A 261 14.42 -13.89 -21.30
C LYS A 261 14.93 -14.44 -19.96
N PRO A 262 14.48 -15.62 -19.52
CA PRO A 262 14.95 -16.25 -18.30
C PRO A 262 16.48 -16.34 -18.30
N GLN A 263 17.10 -15.76 -17.29
CA GLN A 263 18.55 -15.77 -17.12
C GLN A 263 18.91 -15.51 -15.65
N PRO A 264 20.12 -15.90 -15.21
CA PRO A 264 20.57 -15.60 -13.85
C PRO A 264 20.46 -14.13 -13.49
N TRP A 265 19.93 -13.83 -12.31
CA TRP A 265 19.72 -12.44 -11.88
C TRP A 265 21.04 -11.75 -11.50
N LEU A 266 22.02 -12.51 -10.99
CA LEU A 266 23.38 -12.06 -10.73
C LEU A 266 24.35 -13.25 -10.86
N MET A 267 25.45 -13.00 -11.56
CA MET A 267 26.52 -13.97 -11.80
C MET A 267 27.76 -13.56 -11.01
N PHE A 268 28.33 -14.50 -10.28
CA PHE A 268 29.62 -14.38 -9.60
C PHE A 268 30.45 -15.62 -9.92
N GLU A 269 31.68 -15.43 -10.41
CA GLU A 269 32.58 -16.52 -10.82
C GLU A 269 31.94 -17.53 -11.80
N GLY A 270 31.13 -17.03 -12.74
CA GLY A 270 30.47 -17.86 -13.74
C GLY A 270 29.28 -18.68 -13.21
N LYS A 271 28.86 -18.49 -11.95
CA LYS A 271 27.69 -19.15 -11.36
C LYS A 271 26.66 -18.12 -10.91
N GLN A 272 25.39 -18.51 -10.92
CA GLN A 272 24.35 -17.71 -10.28
C GLN A 272 24.58 -17.67 -8.78
N VAL A 273 24.44 -16.49 -8.16
CA VAL A 273 24.48 -16.38 -6.71
C VAL A 273 23.29 -17.14 -6.09
N PRO A 274 23.50 -17.91 -5.00
CA PRO A 274 22.51 -18.86 -4.49
C PRO A 274 21.45 -18.20 -3.58
N PHE A 275 20.96 -17.01 -3.93
CA PHE A 275 19.88 -16.34 -3.20
C PHE A 275 18.95 -15.59 -4.17
N LEU A 276 17.72 -15.31 -3.75
CA LEU A 276 16.80 -14.46 -4.51
C LEU A 276 17.06 -12.98 -4.22
N PRO A 277 16.97 -12.08 -5.21
CA PRO A 277 17.07 -10.64 -5.01
C PRO A 277 15.80 -10.05 -4.35
N TRP A 278 15.05 -10.86 -3.60
CA TRP A 278 13.85 -10.48 -2.90
C TRP A 278 13.90 -11.01 -1.47
N ALA A 279 13.48 -10.16 -0.53
CA ALA A 279 13.26 -10.52 0.85
C ALA A 279 11.79 -10.28 1.19
N ILE A 280 11.23 -11.19 1.97
CA ILE A 280 9.88 -11.09 2.52
C ILE A 280 9.94 -11.27 4.03
N ALA A 281 9.28 -10.36 4.74
CA ALA A 281 8.94 -10.54 6.15
C ALA A 281 7.41 -10.53 6.23
N GLN A 282 6.81 -11.65 6.61
CA GLN A 282 5.37 -11.84 6.67
C GLN A 282 4.96 -12.16 8.10
N GLY A 283 3.94 -11.47 8.61
CA GLY A 283 3.27 -11.80 9.85
C GLY A 283 2.11 -12.78 9.66
N GLY A 284 1.22 -12.84 10.65
CA GLY A 284 0.02 -13.67 10.60
C GLY A 284 0.29 -15.17 10.82
N THR A 285 -0.37 -16.03 10.04
CA THR A 285 -0.29 -17.48 10.19
C THR A 285 -0.19 -18.21 8.85
N ARG A 286 0.54 -19.33 8.85
CA ARG A 286 0.64 -20.27 7.70
C ARG A 286 -0.27 -21.49 7.86
N SER A 287 -0.92 -21.64 9.02
CA SER A 287 -1.81 -22.77 9.30
C SER A 287 -3.21 -22.60 8.74
N ASP A 288 -3.57 -21.37 8.34
CA ASP A 288 -4.88 -21.09 7.75
C ASP A 288 -4.89 -21.53 6.28
N PRO A 289 -5.81 -22.40 5.86
CA PRO A 289 -5.86 -22.89 4.48
C PRO A 289 -6.24 -21.79 3.50
N ASP A 290 -6.94 -20.74 3.94
CA ASP A 290 -7.45 -19.69 3.09
C ASP A 290 -6.47 -18.50 3.04
N PRO A 291 -5.88 -18.15 1.87
CA PRO A 291 -4.87 -17.09 1.77
C PRO A 291 -5.31 -15.71 2.27
N GLU A 292 -6.62 -15.43 2.27
CA GLU A 292 -7.18 -14.17 2.77
C GLU A 292 -7.02 -14.01 4.29
N PHE A 293 -6.93 -15.11 5.05
CA PHE A 293 -6.87 -15.12 6.52
C PHE A 293 -5.45 -15.38 7.08
N GLN A 294 -4.51 -15.69 6.18
CA GLN A 294 -3.11 -15.89 6.53
C GLN A 294 -2.41 -14.60 6.98
N LEU A 295 -2.81 -13.45 6.43
CA LEU A 295 -2.30 -12.13 6.81
C LEU A 295 -3.31 -11.42 7.70
N ARG A 296 -2.85 -10.85 8.81
CA ARG A 296 -3.73 -10.21 9.81
C ARG A 296 -3.19 -8.83 10.19
N PRO A 297 -3.20 -7.86 9.24
CA PRO A 297 -2.78 -6.50 9.55
C PRO A 297 -3.69 -5.85 10.57
N ILE A 298 -3.28 -4.69 11.08
CA ILE A 298 -4.00 -3.91 12.10
C ILE A 298 -5.43 -3.56 11.64
N LEU A 299 -5.64 -3.42 10.33
CA LEU A 299 -6.94 -3.11 9.73
C LEU A 299 -7.82 -4.35 9.47
N PHE A 300 -7.30 -5.57 9.67
CA PHE A 300 -8.02 -6.81 9.40
C PHE A 300 -9.37 -6.89 10.13
N PRO A 301 -9.47 -6.63 11.46
CA PRO A 301 -10.76 -6.68 12.15
C PRO A 301 -11.77 -5.64 11.63
N MET A 302 -11.30 -4.42 11.36
CA MET A 302 -12.16 -3.33 10.84
C MET A 302 -12.73 -3.67 9.47
N TYR A 303 -11.93 -4.31 8.61
CA TYR A 303 -12.36 -4.79 7.30
C TYR A 303 -13.37 -5.93 7.40
N ARG A 304 -13.06 -6.97 8.18
CA ARG A 304 -13.93 -8.15 8.29
C ARG A 304 -15.28 -7.84 8.95
N ALA A 305 -15.32 -6.86 9.84
CA ALA A 305 -16.55 -6.40 10.49
C ALA A 305 -17.22 -5.22 9.76
N GLU A 306 -16.74 -4.82 8.57
CA GLU A 306 -17.26 -3.69 7.77
C GLU A 306 -17.42 -2.38 8.56
N GLN A 307 -16.59 -2.17 9.58
CA GLN A 307 -16.72 -1.04 10.50
C GLN A 307 -16.48 0.29 9.77
N PHE A 308 -15.49 0.33 8.88
CA PHE A 308 -15.19 1.54 8.09
C PHE A 308 -16.36 1.97 7.21
N ALA A 309 -16.98 1.03 6.50
CA ALA A 309 -18.14 1.32 5.65
C ALA A 309 -19.32 1.81 6.51
N THR A 310 -19.60 1.10 7.61
CA THR A 310 -20.68 1.44 8.54
C THR A 310 -20.50 2.83 9.15
N ALA A 311 -19.28 3.16 9.61
CA ALA A 311 -18.95 4.46 10.17
C ALA A 311 -19.15 5.58 9.15
N ASN A 312 -18.68 5.39 7.91
CA ASN A 312 -18.85 6.39 6.85
C ASN A 312 -20.32 6.63 6.50
N ILE A 313 -21.14 5.57 6.47
CA ILE A 313 -22.59 5.68 6.25
C ILE A 313 -23.24 6.46 7.39
N MET A 314 -22.98 6.07 8.63
CA MET A 314 -23.56 6.72 9.81
C MET A 314 -23.16 8.19 9.91
N GLY A 315 -21.87 8.51 9.72
CA GLY A 315 -21.37 9.88 9.73
C GLY A 315 -22.00 10.72 8.62
N THR A 316 -22.15 10.15 7.42
CA THR A 316 -22.83 10.82 6.29
C THR A 316 -24.29 11.11 6.62
N ILE A 317 -25.03 10.14 7.15
CA ILE A 317 -26.44 10.34 7.54
C ILE A 317 -26.54 11.42 8.63
N MET A 318 -25.69 11.38 9.65
CA MET A 318 -25.71 12.33 10.76
C MET A 318 -25.48 13.76 10.29
N VAL A 319 -24.44 14.01 9.49
CA VAL A 319 -24.15 15.35 8.96
C VAL A 319 -25.23 15.82 7.99
N SER A 320 -25.72 14.92 7.12
CA SER A 320 -26.76 15.27 6.15
C SER A 320 -28.09 15.59 6.83
N GLN A 321 -28.48 14.84 7.87
CA GLN A 321 -29.66 15.14 8.68
C GLN A 321 -29.51 16.45 9.45
N ALA A 322 -28.32 16.73 9.99
CA ALA A 322 -28.05 18.01 10.67
C ALA A 322 -28.28 19.18 9.71
N LEU A 323 -27.77 19.08 8.48
CA LEU A 323 -27.94 20.08 7.43
C LEU A 323 -29.40 20.21 7.00
N ALA A 324 -30.09 19.08 6.78
CA ALA A 324 -31.51 19.07 6.46
C ALA A 324 -32.33 19.79 7.55
N LYS A 325 -32.08 19.49 8.83
CA LYS A 325 -32.75 20.13 9.97
C LYS A 325 -32.43 21.62 10.12
N MET A 326 -31.22 22.04 9.78
CA MET A 326 -30.90 23.47 9.71
C MET A 326 -31.69 24.17 8.60
N ALA A 327 -31.90 23.49 7.47
CA ALA A 327 -32.70 23.98 6.35
C ALA A 327 -34.22 23.83 6.54
N GLU A 328 -34.69 23.08 7.55
CA GLU A 328 -36.12 22.94 7.85
C GLU A 328 -36.76 24.32 8.17
N PRO A 329 -37.98 24.58 7.67
CA PRO A 329 -38.73 25.79 8.01
C PRO A 329 -38.86 25.97 9.53
N GLY A 330 -38.61 27.19 10.02
CA GLY A 330 -38.68 27.51 11.44
C GLY A 330 -40.10 27.63 12.00
N GLY A 331 -41.10 27.79 11.13
CA GLY A 331 -42.50 27.96 11.51
C GLY A 331 -43.44 27.97 10.33
N VAL A 332 -44.74 27.93 10.62
CA VAL A 332 -45.83 28.03 9.66
C VAL A 332 -46.57 29.34 9.91
N ILE A 333 -46.83 30.10 8.86
CA ILE A 333 -47.65 31.30 8.92
C ILE A 333 -49.00 30.95 8.29
N THR A 334 -50.09 31.11 9.05
CA THR A 334 -51.45 31.00 8.54
C THR A 334 -51.99 32.40 8.36
N SER A 335 -52.18 32.83 7.11
CA SER A 335 -52.73 34.15 6.74
C SER A 335 -53.94 33.99 5.82
N PRO A 336 -54.95 34.89 5.89
CA PRO A 336 -56.01 34.99 4.90
C PRO A 336 -55.50 35.36 3.49
N ASP A 337 -54.30 35.97 3.41
CA ASP A 337 -53.64 36.38 2.17
C ASP A 337 -52.21 35.79 2.13
N ALA A 338 -51.97 34.83 1.23
CA ALA A 338 -50.73 34.06 1.20
C ALA A 338 -49.52 34.87 0.68
N ASP A 339 -49.76 35.96 -0.06
CA ASP A 339 -48.73 36.73 -0.76
C ASP A 339 -48.24 37.95 0.03
N SER A 340 -48.90 38.31 1.15
CA SER A 340 -48.60 39.52 1.94
C SER A 340 -47.48 39.34 2.98
N VAL A 341 -46.97 38.12 3.15
CA VAL A 341 -46.05 37.76 4.24
C VAL A 341 -44.61 37.77 3.74
N THR A 342 -43.88 38.84 4.04
CA THR A 342 -42.44 38.94 3.76
C THR A 342 -41.62 38.76 5.04
N ILE A 343 -40.77 37.73 5.09
CA ILE A 343 -39.79 37.53 6.18
C ILE A 343 -38.46 38.14 5.74
N ASP A 344 -37.96 39.10 6.52
CA ASP A 344 -36.64 39.67 6.31
C ASP A 344 -35.57 38.75 6.93
N TYR A 345 -34.83 38.04 6.08
CA TYR A 345 -33.74 37.14 6.49
C TYR A 345 -32.40 37.85 6.69
N THR A 346 -32.33 39.18 6.47
CA THR A 346 -31.09 39.96 6.61
C THR A 346 -30.88 40.53 8.02
N ASP A 347 -31.95 40.59 8.82
CA ASP A 347 -31.89 40.99 10.23
C ASP A 347 -31.67 39.74 11.12
N PRO A 348 -30.55 39.65 11.88
CA PRO A 348 -30.28 38.52 12.77
C PRO A 348 -31.31 38.37 13.90
N SER A 349 -32.14 39.38 14.16
CA SER A 349 -33.23 39.32 15.13
C SER A 349 -34.52 38.68 14.60
N GLN A 350 -34.64 38.47 13.28
CA GLN A 350 -35.80 37.84 12.62
C GLN A 350 -37.15 38.44 13.05
N LEU A 351 -37.23 39.78 13.15
CA LEU A 351 -38.48 40.47 13.51
C LEU A 351 -39.59 40.20 12.48
N MET A 352 -40.56 39.39 12.88
CA MET A 352 -41.75 39.09 12.08
C MET A 352 -42.83 40.16 12.28
N ARG A 353 -43.22 40.85 11.20
CA ARG A 353 -44.36 41.77 11.20
C ARG A 353 -45.60 41.02 10.74
N LEU A 354 -46.44 40.61 11.68
CA LEU A 354 -47.71 39.94 11.41
C LEU A 354 -48.86 40.97 11.33
N HIS A 355 -49.73 40.82 10.34
CA HIS A 355 -50.95 41.61 10.21
C HIS A 355 -52.07 41.06 11.12
N PRO A 356 -53.09 41.88 11.46
CA PRO A 356 -54.22 41.42 12.26
C PRO A 356 -54.94 40.23 11.61
N GLY A 357 -55.01 39.09 12.31
CA GLY A 357 -55.60 37.85 11.81
C GLY A 357 -54.60 36.80 11.32
N GLU A 358 -53.31 37.14 11.22
CA GLU A 358 -52.23 36.20 10.90
C GLU A 358 -51.74 35.47 12.17
N VAL A 359 -51.51 34.16 12.07
CA VAL A 359 -50.99 33.34 13.17
C VAL A 359 -49.67 32.72 12.75
N TYR A 360 -48.62 33.02 13.52
CA TYR A 360 -47.34 32.32 13.42
C TYR A 360 -47.29 31.17 14.43
N GLN A 361 -47.06 29.97 13.93
CA GLN A 361 -46.78 28.81 14.76
C GLN A 361 -45.34 28.38 14.55
N GLN A 362 -44.51 28.51 15.57
CA GLN A 362 -43.14 27.99 15.53
C GLN A 362 -43.18 26.47 15.49
N LEU A 363 -42.47 25.89 14.52
CA LEU A 363 -42.28 24.45 14.47
C LEU A 363 -41.16 24.09 15.44
N VAL A 364 -41.43 23.16 16.36
CA VAL A 364 -40.40 22.63 17.25
C VAL A 364 -39.47 21.77 16.41
N LYS A 365 -38.27 22.29 16.12
CA LYS A 365 -37.22 21.52 15.45
C LYS A 365 -36.83 20.36 16.36
N GLN A 366 -37.14 19.13 15.96
CA GLN A 366 -36.65 17.96 16.67
C GLN A 366 -35.15 17.88 16.47
N GLY A 367 -34.37 17.88 17.57
CA GLY A 367 -32.91 17.69 17.51
C GLY A 367 -32.52 16.39 16.81
N LEU A 368 -31.24 16.27 16.40
CA LEU A 368 -30.70 14.97 16.00
C LEU A 368 -30.96 13.96 17.11
N GLU A 369 -31.40 12.75 16.74
CA GLU A 369 -31.67 11.71 17.72
C GLU A 369 -30.36 11.34 18.46
N PRO A 370 -30.28 11.52 19.80
CA PRO A 370 -29.03 11.35 20.54
C PRO A 370 -28.42 9.95 20.40
N ARG A 371 -29.27 8.93 20.23
CA ARG A 371 -28.87 7.53 20.06
C ARG A 371 -28.00 7.31 18.83
N PHE A 372 -28.23 8.05 17.74
CA PHE A 372 -27.41 7.94 16.53
C PHE A 372 -25.99 8.45 16.76
N ARG A 373 -25.85 9.56 17.49
CA ARG A 373 -24.54 10.11 17.87
C ARG A 373 -23.80 9.14 18.79
N GLU A 374 -24.47 8.64 19.83
CA GLU A 374 -23.88 7.65 20.73
C GLU A 374 -23.44 6.38 20.00
N ALA A 375 -24.23 5.90 19.03
CA ALA A 375 -23.88 4.74 18.24
C ALA A 375 -22.66 4.98 17.33
N PHE A 376 -22.56 6.18 16.73
CA PHE A 376 -21.40 6.58 15.93
C PHE A 376 -20.13 6.68 16.79
N ASP A 377 -20.20 7.37 17.93
CA ASP A 377 -19.08 7.52 18.86
C ASP A 377 -18.60 6.14 19.38
N ARG A 378 -19.53 5.23 19.69
CA ARG A 378 -19.21 3.84 20.09
C ARG A 378 -18.54 3.05 18.97
N LEU A 379 -18.92 3.28 17.71
CA LEU A 379 -18.33 2.59 16.56
C LEU A 379 -16.89 3.06 16.33
N GLU A 380 -16.62 4.37 16.37
CA GLU A 380 -15.25 4.89 16.28
C GLU A 380 -14.37 4.37 17.42
N ALA A 381 -14.89 4.36 18.66
CA ALA A 381 -14.19 3.77 19.80
C ALA A 381 -14.00 2.25 19.68
N ALA A 382 -14.91 1.53 19.02
CA ALA A 382 -14.73 0.11 18.72
C ALA A 382 -13.62 -0.11 17.70
N MET A 383 -13.56 0.70 16.64
CA MET A 383 -12.49 0.65 15.65
C MET A 383 -11.11 0.84 16.31
N GLN A 384 -10.92 1.90 17.10
CA GLN A 384 -9.67 2.17 17.83
C GLN A 384 -9.25 1.03 18.76
N ARG A 385 -10.20 0.40 19.45
CA ARG A 385 -9.90 -0.76 20.32
C ARG A 385 -9.48 -1.99 19.54
N THR A 386 -10.02 -2.22 18.34
CA THR A 386 -9.71 -3.42 17.56
C THR A 386 -8.32 -3.41 16.93
N SER A 387 -7.79 -2.22 16.62
CA SER A 387 -6.44 -2.06 16.08
C SER A 387 -5.36 -2.13 17.17
N GLY A 388 -5.70 -1.80 18.43
CA GLY A 388 -4.80 -1.90 19.57
C GLY A 388 -3.63 -0.92 19.54
N VAL A 389 -3.63 0.06 18.64
CA VAL A 389 -2.50 1.01 18.48
C VAL A 389 -2.36 1.93 19.67
N ASP A 390 -3.43 2.22 20.40
CA ASP A 390 -3.37 2.98 21.65
C ASP A 390 -2.34 2.40 22.63
N VAL A 391 -2.19 1.08 22.67
CA VAL A 391 -1.19 0.39 23.51
C VAL A 391 0.22 0.69 23.04
N LEU A 392 0.45 0.63 21.73
CA LEU A 392 1.75 0.90 21.11
C LEU A 392 2.15 2.38 21.19
N ALA A 393 1.20 3.29 20.99
CA ALA A 393 1.44 4.73 20.96
C ALA A 393 1.54 5.33 22.37
N SER A 394 0.78 4.81 23.34
CA SER A 394 0.77 5.34 24.71
C SER A 394 1.67 4.58 25.69
N GLY A 395 2.20 3.42 25.29
CA GLY A 395 2.96 2.53 26.18
C GLY A 395 2.15 2.00 27.36
N ARG A 396 0.82 2.17 27.35
CA ARG A 396 -0.06 1.69 28.42
C ARG A 396 -0.39 0.22 28.19
N PRO A 397 -0.27 -0.65 29.21
CA PRO A 397 -0.68 -2.04 29.07
C PRO A 397 -2.18 -2.15 28.80
N LEU A 398 -2.58 -3.17 28.03
CA LEU A 398 -3.98 -3.60 27.97
C LEU A 398 -4.41 -3.98 29.40
N SER A 399 -5.59 -3.51 29.81
CA SER A 399 -6.03 -3.55 31.21
C SER A 399 -5.84 -4.93 31.85
N GLY A 400 -5.07 -4.98 32.93
CA GLY A 400 -4.87 -6.19 33.75
C GLY A 400 -3.48 -6.81 33.68
N GLU A 401 -2.62 -6.42 32.72
CA GLU A 401 -1.26 -6.93 32.62
C GLU A 401 -0.22 -5.88 33.03
N GLN A 402 0.88 -6.32 33.64
CA GLN A 402 1.99 -5.45 34.03
C GLN A 402 2.54 -4.71 32.80
N PRO A 403 3.06 -3.48 32.95
CA PRO A 403 3.68 -2.75 31.85
C PRO A 403 4.75 -3.63 31.21
N PHE A 404 4.70 -3.76 29.87
CA PHE A 404 5.78 -4.36 29.09
C PHE A 404 7.09 -3.70 29.51
N ALA A 405 7.92 -4.45 30.23
CA ALA A 405 9.22 -4.00 30.64
C ALA A 405 10.15 -4.02 29.42
N GLY A 406 10.57 -2.83 28.98
CA GLY A 406 11.76 -2.63 28.16
C GLY A 406 11.50 -2.52 26.65
N TYR A 407 11.70 -1.31 26.13
CA TYR A 407 12.26 -1.12 24.78
C TYR A 407 13.75 -0.81 24.93
#